data_AF-A0A1J5LV52-F1
#
_entry.id   AF-A0A1J5LV52-F1
#
_cell.length_a   1.000
_cell.length_b   1.000
_cell.length_c   1.000
_cell.angle_alpha   90.00
_cell.angle_beta   90.00
_cell.angle_gamma   90.00
#
_symmetry.space_group_name_H-M   'P 1'
#
loop_
_entity.id
_entity.type
_entity.pdbx_description
1 polymer ?
#
loop_
_entity_poly.entity_id
_entity_poly.type
_entity_poly.pdbx_seq_one_letter_code
_entity_poly.pdbx_strand_id
1 'polypeptide(L)'
;MKNLTYKIFMLLVAPMLFIGCSNDDDVVTLNSSASVDVTLSTSSVVLDPATPDLEALYISWAQPNFGYDAAPVYKVLIDNAGGDFSSAITITVGSALELSLTTSQLNGHLLNLGFEQDVPGDVDIRVIAALGNYNSIVSNISKLNATAYEDKLDLSTTWGVVGSAANDWGATPDLPFYTTDQAGVLVAYVNLIDGEIKFRENNAWDLNYGDDGADGTLDEGGANIAVTAGSYKIVMDLNNLTYTMESFTWGLVGDATPNGWDGPDAQLTYDPYSDQWRAIVELTDGEMKFRLNNDWGTNYGDDGADGTLENGGANIAVSAGIYIVTANFEDLTYTMEEIQYIWGAVGSATPNGWDGPDVQFTRDWSTNDEVWILNGVTLVDGEWKIRANNDWGLNFGDTGLDGVMENGGDNIPATAGTYNISVSFVNPDAPTYTIE
;
A
#
# COMPACT_ATOMS: atom_id res chain seq x y z
N MET A 1 101.05 29.50 2.39
CA MET A 1 100.02 29.38 1.33
C MET A 1 99.04 28.20 1.52
N LYS A 2 99.17 27.33 2.54
CA LYS A 2 98.24 26.19 2.73
C LYS A 2 96.93 26.51 3.48
N ASN A 3 96.90 27.56 4.33
CA ASN A 3 95.71 27.93 5.11
C ASN A 3 94.79 28.95 4.43
N LEU A 4 95.18 29.50 3.27
CA LEU A 4 94.36 30.47 2.51
C LEU A 4 93.54 29.76 1.42
N THR A 5 94.07 28.70 0.82
CA THR A 5 93.37 27.88 -0.16
C THR A 5 92.20 27.09 0.45
N TYR A 6 92.31 26.59 1.68
CA TYR A 6 91.20 25.91 2.36
C TYR A 6 90.02 26.85 2.69
N LYS A 7 90.32 28.11 3.04
CA LYS A 7 89.28 29.12 3.34
C LYS A 7 88.58 29.62 2.08
N ILE A 8 89.28 29.71 0.95
CA ILE A 8 88.67 30.08 -0.34
C ILE A 8 87.87 28.91 -0.93
N PHE A 9 88.33 27.66 -0.74
CA PHE A 9 87.59 26.47 -1.16
C PHE A 9 86.30 26.25 -0.33
N MET A 10 86.35 26.54 0.97
CA MET A 10 85.17 26.47 1.85
C MET A 10 84.18 27.63 1.59
N LEU A 11 84.64 28.78 1.06
CA LEU A 11 83.77 29.90 0.65
C LEU A 11 83.10 29.67 -0.73
N LEU A 12 83.72 28.86 -1.60
CA LEU A 12 83.19 28.54 -2.94
C LEU A 12 82.23 27.33 -2.96
N VAL A 13 82.31 26.44 -1.97
CA VAL A 13 81.43 25.26 -1.85
C VAL A 13 80.17 25.56 -1.01
N ALA A 14 80.22 26.54 -0.11
CA ALA A 14 79.08 26.94 0.74
C ALA A 14 77.82 27.46 0.00
N PRO A 15 77.87 28.08 -1.20
CA PRO A 15 76.65 28.53 -1.87
C PRO A 15 75.90 27.41 -2.62
N MET A 16 76.49 26.21 -2.79
CA MET A 16 75.87 25.10 -3.54
C MET A 16 74.90 24.24 -2.69
N LEU A 17 74.75 24.53 -1.40
CA LEU A 17 73.79 23.84 -0.51
C LEU A 17 72.43 24.55 -0.39
N PHE A 18 72.21 25.62 -1.16
CA PHE A 18 70.93 26.34 -1.21
C PHE A 18 70.22 26.21 -2.57
N ILE A 19 70.37 25.06 -3.24
CA ILE A 19 69.36 24.65 -4.22
C ILE A 19 68.19 24.12 -3.39
N GLY A 20 67.37 25.05 -2.88
CA GLY A 20 66.02 24.67 -2.47
C GLY A 20 65.34 24.12 -3.72
N CYS A 21 64.77 22.92 -3.62
CA CYS A 21 63.73 22.55 -4.57
C CYS A 21 62.70 23.67 -4.54
N SER A 22 62.59 24.45 -5.61
CA SER A 22 61.35 25.15 -5.89
C SER A 22 60.34 24.04 -6.17
N ASN A 23 59.64 23.60 -5.14
CA ASN A 23 58.37 22.92 -5.32
C ASN A 23 57.40 23.99 -5.85
N ASP A 24 57.55 24.35 -7.13
CA ASP A 24 56.44 24.82 -7.94
C ASP A 24 55.58 23.58 -8.20
N ASP A 25 54.97 23.05 -7.15
CA ASP A 25 53.81 22.21 -7.30
C ASP A 25 52.70 23.18 -7.72
N ASP A 26 52.33 23.16 -8.99
CA ASP A 26 51.12 23.83 -9.46
C ASP A 26 49.96 23.30 -8.61
N VAL A 27 49.56 24.06 -7.58
CA VAL A 27 48.45 23.69 -6.71
C VAL A 27 47.19 23.80 -7.57
N VAL A 28 46.71 22.67 -8.05
CA VAL A 28 45.44 22.59 -8.75
C VAL A 28 44.34 22.91 -7.75
N THR A 29 43.80 24.12 -7.84
CA THR A 29 42.69 24.58 -7.01
C THR A 29 41.37 24.45 -7.75
N LEU A 30 40.33 24.03 -7.05
CA LEU A 30 38.96 24.05 -7.56
C LEU A 30 38.59 25.46 -8.03
N ASN A 31 38.07 25.58 -9.25
CA ASN A 31 37.53 26.83 -9.78
C ASN A 31 36.37 27.31 -8.90
N SER A 32 36.58 28.43 -8.19
CA SER A 32 35.58 29.03 -7.30
C SER A 32 34.32 29.53 -8.00
N SER A 33 34.34 29.62 -9.34
CA SER A 33 33.20 30.01 -10.16
C SER A 33 32.52 28.83 -10.85
N ALA A 34 32.91 27.58 -10.55
CA ALA A 34 32.26 26.41 -11.10
C ALA A 34 30.80 26.30 -10.60
N SER A 35 29.86 26.12 -11.52
CA SER A 35 28.43 25.98 -11.24
C SER A 35 27.85 24.74 -11.91
N VAL A 36 26.76 24.23 -11.34
CA VAL A 36 25.89 23.24 -11.97
C VAL A 36 24.57 23.94 -12.29
N ASP A 37 24.23 24.03 -13.57
CA ASP A 37 22.97 24.63 -14.03
C ASP A 37 22.01 23.51 -14.45
N VAL A 38 20.93 23.34 -13.70
CA VAL A 38 19.95 22.25 -13.88
C VAL A 38 18.82 22.71 -14.78
N THR A 39 18.55 21.95 -15.83
CA THR A 39 17.43 22.15 -16.76
C THR A 39 16.44 21.00 -16.63
N LEU A 40 15.16 21.33 -16.46
CA LEU A 40 14.05 20.39 -16.48
C LEU A 40 13.36 20.46 -17.86
N SER A 41 12.88 19.33 -18.39
CA SER A 41 12.08 19.30 -19.64
C SER A 41 10.75 20.03 -19.51
N THR A 42 10.21 20.09 -18.30
CA THR A 42 8.99 20.82 -17.96
C THR A 42 9.11 21.43 -16.56
N SER A 43 8.37 22.51 -16.31
CA SER A 43 8.19 23.10 -14.98
C SER A 43 6.89 22.68 -14.31
N SER A 44 6.02 21.93 -15.00
CA SER A 44 4.81 21.35 -14.43
C SER A 44 4.41 20.04 -15.10
N VAL A 45 3.88 19.09 -14.34
CA VAL A 45 3.42 17.78 -14.83
C VAL A 45 2.22 17.28 -14.01
N VAL A 46 1.23 16.72 -14.69
CA VAL A 46 0.16 15.92 -14.06
C VAL A 46 0.39 14.49 -14.51
N LEU A 47 0.58 13.58 -13.56
CA LEU A 47 0.91 12.19 -13.84
C LEU A 47 -0.36 11.38 -14.12
N ASP A 48 -0.30 10.52 -15.13
CA ASP A 48 -1.44 9.72 -15.58
C ASP A 48 -1.15 8.22 -15.38
N PRO A 49 -1.91 7.51 -14.53
CA PRO A 49 -1.71 6.07 -14.29
C PRO A 49 -1.89 5.22 -15.56
N ALA A 50 -2.58 5.72 -16.59
CA ALA A 50 -2.75 5.01 -17.85
C ALA A 50 -1.47 4.98 -18.71
N THR A 51 -0.43 5.74 -18.35
CA THR A 51 0.82 5.84 -19.12
C THR A 51 2.08 5.70 -18.23
N PRO A 52 2.24 4.59 -17.49
CA PRO A 52 3.26 4.46 -16.44
C PRO A 52 4.71 4.53 -16.95
N ASP A 53 4.95 4.12 -18.20
CA ASP A 53 6.28 4.07 -18.83
C ASP A 53 6.64 5.33 -19.63
N LEU A 54 5.73 6.30 -19.76
CA LEU A 54 6.00 7.54 -20.48
C LEU A 54 7.05 8.37 -19.73
N GLU A 55 7.99 9.00 -20.43
CA GLU A 55 8.92 9.96 -19.80
C GLU A 55 8.13 11.17 -19.29
N ALA A 56 8.06 11.32 -17.96
CA ALA A 56 7.34 12.40 -17.30
C ALA A 56 8.26 13.58 -16.98
N LEU A 57 9.54 13.31 -16.70
CA LEU A 57 10.51 14.35 -16.39
C LEU A 57 11.90 13.96 -16.85
N TYR A 58 12.52 14.85 -17.62
CA TYR A 58 13.92 14.76 -18.01
C TYR A 58 14.70 15.91 -17.37
N ILE A 59 15.75 15.56 -16.63
CA ILE A 59 16.61 16.48 -15.88
C ILE A 59 17.99 16.42 -16.52
N SER A 60 18.59 17.57 -16.84
CA SER A 60 19.93 17.64 -17.42
C SER A 60 20.75 18.79 -16.87
N TRP A 61 22.08 18.65 -16.90
CA TRP A 61 23.01 19.69 -16.49
C TRP A 61 24.30 19.62 -17.32
N ALA A 62 24.99 20.74 -17.46
CA ALA A 62 26.31 20.76 -18.08
C ALA A 62 27.39 20.32 -17.07
N GLN A 63 28.46 19.69 -17.57
CA GLN A 63 29.64 19.41 -16.74
C GLN A 63 30.24 20.73 -16.24
N PRO A 64 30.38 20.95 -14.91
CA PRO A 64 31.00 22.15 -14.37
C PRO A 64 32.46 22.27 -14.80
N ASN A 65 32.92 23.50 -15.06
CA ASN A 65 34.33 23.76 -15.26
C ASN A 65 35.05 23.82 -13.92
N PHE A 66 35.56 22.67 -13.45
CA PHE A 66 36.28 22.55 -12.18
C PHE A 66 37.66 23.25 -12.15
N GLY A 67 38.15 23.72 -13.31
CA GLY A 67 39.52 24.26 -13.45
C GLY A 67 40.58 23.18 -13.66
N TYR A 68 40.19 21.91 -13.67
CA TYR A 68 41.01 20.73 -13.94
C TYR A 68 40.14 19.54 -14.38
N ASP A 69 40.78 18.48 -14.89
CA ASP A 69 40.10 17.25 -15.28
C ASP A 69 39.64 16.47 -14.05
N ALA A 70 38.39 16.69 -13.65
CA ALA A 70 37.76 15.99 -12.54
C ALA A 70 36.77 14.92 -13.01
N ALA A 71 36.63 13.85 -12.25
CA ALA A 71 35.64 12.80 -12.45
C ALA A 71 34.58 12.87 -11.32
N PRO A 72 33.61 13.80 -11.41
CA PRO A 72 32.57 13.93 -10.39
C PRO A 72 31.61 12.74 -10.40
N VAL A 73 31.01 12.47 -9.25
CA VAL A 73 29.82 11.63 -9.11
C VAL A 73 28.62 12.53 -8.87
N TYR A 74 27.64 12.49 -9.76
CA TYR A 74 26.45 13.31 -9.70
C TYR A 74 25.32 12.63 -8.92
N LYS A 75 24.60 13.43 -8.15
CA LYS A 75 23.38 13.04 -7.45
C LYS A 75 22.29 14.07 -7.72
N VAL A 76 21.09 13.60 -8.05
CA VAL A 76 19.88 14.40 -8.11
C VAL A 76 19.16 14.27 -6.77
N LEU A 77 18.83 15.39 -6.14
CA LEU A 77 18.06 15.44 -4.92
C LEU A 77 16.70 16.08 -5.22
N ILE A 78 15.63 15.44 -4.77
CA ILE A 78 14.24 15.90 -4.91
C ILE A 78 13.65 16.00 -3.50
N ASP A 79 13.10 17.15 -3.14
CA ASP A 79 12.52 17.40 -1.84
C ASP A 79 11.24 18.25 -1.97
N ASN A 80 10.44 18.29 -0.92
CA ASN A 80 9.31 19.22 -0.82
C ASN A 80 9.79 20.67 -0.93
N ALA A 81 9.00 21.52 -1.60
CA ALA A 81 9.38 22.92 -1.77
C ALA A 81 9.63 23.63 -0.42
N GLY A 82 10.79 24.28 -0.32
CA GLY A 82 11.23 24.95 0.91
C GLY A 82 11.88 24.03 1.95
N GLY A 83 12.03 22.74 1.67
CA GLY A 83 12.80 21.79 2.47
C GLY A 83 14.30 22.11 2.50
N ASP A 84 15.02 21.56 3.48
CA ASP A 84 16.47 21.71 3.62
C ASP A 84 17.27 20.58 2.97
N PHE A 85 16.57 19.66 2.29
CA PHE A 85 17.09 18.44 1.67
C PHE A 85 17.69 17.42 2.65
N SER A 86 17.39 17.49 3.95
CA SER A 86 17.79 16.47 4.92
C SER A 86 17.03 15.15 4.75
N SER A 87 15.79 15.22 4.26
CA SER A 87 14.91 14.07 3.95
C SER A 87 14.66 13.89 2.44
N ALA A 88 15.51 14.47 1.59
CA ALA A 88 15.35 14.42 0.15
C ALA A 88 15.52 13.00 -0.42
N ILE A 89 14.73 12.69 -1.44
CA ILE A 89 14.98 11.55 -2.32
C ILE A 89 16.29 11.81 -3.05
N THR A 90 17.23 10.87 -2.95
CA THR A 90 18.58 11.00 -3.53
C THR A 90 18.83 9.93 -4.58
N ILE A 91 18.98 10.35 -5.84
CA ILE A 91 19.25 9.48 -6.98
C ILE A 91 20.69 9.70 -7.44
N THR A 92 21.54 8.68 -7.33
CA THR A 92 22.94 8.75 -7.79
C THR A 92 23.04 8.30 -9.24
N VAL A 93 23.52 9.17 -10.13
CA VAL A 93 23.61 8.88 -11.58
C VAL A 93 25.04 8.68 -12.08
N GLY A 94 26.01 8.58 -11.17
CA GLY A 94 27.41 8.35 -11.53
C GLY A 94 27.98 9.55 -12.30
N SER A 95 28.58 9.30 -13.46
CA SER A 95 29.12 10.36 -14.33
C SER A 95 28.12 10.88 -15.37
N ALA A 96 26.86 10.41 -15.35
CA ALA A 96 25.84 10.90 -16.28
C ALA A 96 25.54 12.38 -16.00
N LEU A 97 25.15 13.10 -17.05
CA LEU A 97 24.79 14.53 -17.02
C LEU A 97 23.28 14.73 -17.17
N GLU A 98 22.53 13.64 -17.04
CA GLU A 98 21.10 13.57 -17.26
C GLU A 98 20.46 12.49 -16.39
N LEU A 99 19.16 12.63 -16.15
CA LEU A 99 18.28 11.66 -15.51
C LEU A 99 16.91 11.77 -16.20
N SER A 100 16.39 10.63 -16.69
CA SER A 100 15.02 10.51 -17.17
C SER A 100 14.21 9.72 -16.15
N LEU A 101 13.02 10.23 -15.80
CA LEU A 101 12.06 9.57 -14.92
C LEU A 101 10.77 9.31 -15.69
N THR A 102 10.30 8.06 -15.63
CA THR A 102 8.97 7.71 -16.15
C THR A 102 7.85 8.22 -15.23
N THR A 103 6.62 8.22 -15.73
CA THR A 103 5.41 8.58 -14.98
C THR A 103 5.32 7.83 -13.65
N SER A 104 5.47 6.51 -13.66
CA SER A 104 5.42 5.69 -12.44
C SER A 104 6.58 5.99 -11.48
N GLN A 105 7.80 6.16 -11.99
CA GLN A 105 8.97 6.48 -11.15
C GLN A 105 8.82 7.83 -10.46
N LEU A 106 8.38 8.86 -11.20
CA LEU A 106 8.13 10.17 -10.62
C LEU A 106 6.96 10.13 -9.63
N ASN A 107 5.89 9.39 -9.92
CA ASN A 107 4.73 9.24 -9.03
C ASN A 107 5.14 8.65 -7.68
N GLY A 108 5.87 7.53 -7.69
CA GLY A 108 6.37 6.90 -6.46
C GLY A 108 7.30 7.81 -5.65
N HIS A 109 8.09 8.66 -6.30
CA HIS A 109 8.89 9.67 -5.59
C HIS A 109 8.03 10.75 -4.93
N LEU A 110 7.00 11.26 -5.60
CA LEU A 110 6.11 12.27 -5.04
C LEU A 110 5.30 11.73 -3.85
N LEU A 111 4.78 10.51 -3.97
CA LEU A 111 4.06 9.85 -2.87
C LEU A 111 4.96 9.62 -1.65
N ASN A 112 6.22 9.21 -1.86
CA ASN A 112 7.21 9.09 -0.77
C ASN A 112 7.53 10.43 -0.08
N LEU A 113 7.33 11.57 -0.76
CA LEU A 113 7.45 12.91 -0.18
C LEU A 113 6.16 13.37 0.52
N GLY A 114 5.10 12.55 0.50
CA GLY A 114 3.82 12.83 1.14
C GLY A 114 2.87 13.70 0.32
N PHE A 115 3.00 13.71 -1.02
CA PHE A 115 2.04 14.40 -1.87
C PHE A 115 0.65 13.79 -1.73
N GLU A 116 -0.36 14.65 -1.58
CA GLU A 116 -1.76 14.25 -1.69
C GLU A 116 -2.11 14.01 -3.17
N GLN A 117 -2.88 12.96 -3.43
CA GLN A 117 -3.32 12.58 -4.78
C GLN A 117 -4.20 13.65 -5.42
N ASP A 118 -4.03 13.86 -6.73
CA ASP A 118 -4.77 14.85 -7.52
C ASP A 118 -4.64 16.31 -7.02
N VAL A 119 -3.78 16.56 -6.03
CA VAL A 119 -3.47 17.88 -5.50
C VAL A 119 -2.12 18.32 -6.07
N PRO A 120 -2.06 19.44 -6.81
CA PRO A 120 -0.80 20.00 -7.25
C PRO A 120 0.07 20.43 -6.06
N GLY A 121 1.31 19.95 -6.03
CA GLY A 121 2.33 20.35 -5.07
C GLY A 121 3.63 20.77 -5.75
N ASP A 122 4.44 21.56 -5.05
CA ASP A 122 5.74 22.00 -5.56
C ASP A 122 6.86 21.15 -4.95
N VAL A 123 7.78 20.67 -5.80
CA VAL A 123 9.05 20.06 -5.38
C VAL A 123 10.24 20.93 -5.80
N ASP A 124 11.24 20.93 -4.93
CA ASP A 124 12.55 21.56 -5.17
C ASP A 124 13.54 20.47 -5.61
N ILE A 125 14.15 20.66 -6.78
CA ILE A 125 15.12 19.74 -7.38
C ILE A 125 16.49 20.40 -7.44
N ARG A 126 17.54 19.69 -7.05
CA ARG A 126 18.93 20.15 -7.21
C ARG A 126 19.88 19.02 -7.55
N VAL A 127 21.03 19.36 -8.11
CA VAL A 127 22.09 18.42 -8.48
C VAL A 127 23.34 18.71 -7.67
N ILE A 128 23.94 17.66 -7.12
CA ILE A 128 25.24 17.69 -6.44
C ILE A 128 26.27 17.04 -7.35
N ALA A 129 27.31 17.78 -7.71
CA ALA A 129 28.52 17.25 -8.32
C ALA A 129 29.56 16.96 -7.22
N ALA A 130 29.69 15.71 -6.78
CA ALA A 130 30.62 15.32 -5.72
C ALA A 130 32.02 15.04 -6.28
N LEU A 131 33.03 15.68 -5.68
CA LEU A 131 34.45 15.58 -6.03
C LEU A 131 35.21 14.89 -4.88
N GLY A 132 35.08 13.56 -4.84
CA GLY A 132 35.59 12.76 -3.72
C GLY A 132 34.79 13.01 -2.43
N ASN A 133 35.43 12.78 -1.27
CA ASN A 133 34.73 12.79 0.03
C ASN A 133 34.57 14.17 0.66
N TYR A 134 35.24 15.20 0.13
CA TYR A 134 35.44 16.47 0.84
C TYR A 134 34.99 17.70 0.08
N ASN A 135 34.76 17.60 -1.23
CA ASN A 135 34.36 18.73 -2.06
C ASN A 135 33.10 18.38 -2.86
N SER A 136 32.20 19.33 -3.01
CA SER A 136 31.06 19.23 -3.91
C SER A 136 30.67 20.60 -4.44
N ILE A 137 30.03 20.61 -5.61
CA ILE A 137 29.32 21.76 -6.13
C ILE A 137 27.83 21.41 -6.09
N VAL A 138 27.04 22.30 -5.49
CA VAL A 138 25.59 22.15 -5.40
C VAL A 138 24.97 23.17 -6.35
N SER A 139 24.02 22.73 -7.19
CA SER A 139 23.30 23.61 -8.08
C SER A 139 22.38 24.58 -7.34
N ASN A 140 21.88 25.57 -8.07
CA ASN A 140 20.65 26.25 -7.66
C ASN A 140 19.47 25.27 -7.68
N ILE A 141 18.39 25.65 -6.98
CA ILE A 141 17.14 24.89 -6.95
C ILE A 141 16.35 25.16 -8.23
N SER A 142 15.93 24.09 -8.89
CA SER A 142 14.93 24.09 -9.96
C SER A 142 13.60 23.61 -9.39
N LYS A 143 12.51 24.30 -9.71
CA LYS A 143 11.18 23.98 -9.18
C LYS A 143 10.34 23.22 -10.19
N LEU A 144 9.62 22.22 -9.73
CA LEU A 144 8.62 21.49 -10.50
C LEU A 144 7.30 21.50 -9.74
N ASN A 145 6.22 21.93 -10.40
CA ASN A 145 4.88 21.76 -9.89
C ASN A 145 4.32 20.42 -10.40
N ALA A 146 4.09 19.45 -9.53
CA ALA A 146 3.66 18.11 -9.93
C ALA A 146 2.33 17.72 -9.27
N THR A 147 1.53 16.94 -9.96
CA THR A 147 0.33 16.29 -9.43
C THR A 147 0.52 14.78 -9.53
N ALA A 148 0.56 14.11 -8.38
CA ALA A 148 0.65 12.66 -8.27
C ALA A 148 -0.74 12.02 -8.41
N TYR A 149 -0.80 10.79 -8.90
CA TYR A 149 -1.99 9.94 -8.88
C TYR A 149 -1.87 8.91 -7.75
N GLU A 150 -3.00 8.34 -7.34
CA GLU A 150 -3.06 7.26 -6.35
C GLU A 150 -2.35 6.01 -6.89
N ASP A 151 -1.19 5.66 -6.33
CA ASP A 151 -0.46 4.41 -6.67
C ASP A 151 -1.04 3.21 -5.93
N LYS A 152 -2.38 3.14 -5.89
CA LYS A 152 -3.09 2.03 -5.30
C LYS A 152 -3.96 1.39 -6.36
N LEU A 153 -3.79 0.09 -6.50
CA LEU A 153 -4.75 -0.70 -7.25
C LEU A 153 -6.12 -0.48 -6.58
N ASP A 154 -7.10 -0.03 -7.33
CA ASP A 154 -8.49 0.03 -6.88
C ASP A 154 -9.34 -0.62 -7.97
N LEU A 155 -9.70 -1.87 -7.71
CA LEU A 155 -10.58 -2.61 -8.60
C LEU A 155 -12.06 -2.37 -8.28
N SER A 156 -12.43 -1.46 -7.38
CA SER A 156 -13.83 -1.20 -7.04
C SER A 156 -14.67 -0.70 -8.22
N THR A 157 -15.99 -0.89 -8.12
CA THR A 157 -16.95 -0.44 -9.14
C THR A 157 -18.19 0.16 -8.49
N THR A 158 -19.01 0.82 -9.30
CA THR A 158 -20.35 1.27 -8.93
C THR A 158 -21.39 0.15 -8.92
N TRP A 159 -21.05 -1.05 -9.38
CA TRP A 159 -21.98 -2.18 -9.51
C TRP A 159 -22.00 -3.03 -8.24
N GLY A 160 -23.19 -3.55 -7.91
CA GLY A 160 -23.36 -4.43 -6.77
C GLY A 160 -24.44 -5.49 -6.95
N VAL A 161 -24.36 -6.53 -6.12
CA VAL A 161 -25.35 -7.57 -5.94
C VAL A 161 -26.30 -7.15 -4.82
N VAL A 162 -27.60 -7.10 -5.14
CA VAL A 162 -28.68 -6.72 -4.23
C VAL A 162 -29.72 -7.83 -4.17
N GLY A 163 -30.38 -8.04 -3.04
CA GLY A 163 -31.51 -8.97 -2.98
C GLY A 163 -31.83 -9.48 -1.60
N SER A 164 -32.90 -10.29 -1.49
CA SER A 164 -33.24 -10.98 -0.23
C SER A 164 -32.14 -11.95 0.20
N ALA A 165 -31.40 -12.50 -0.76
CA ALA A 165 -30.27 -13.39 -0.50
C ALA A 165 -28.95 -12.66 -0.17
N ALA A 166 -28.88 -11.34 -0.37
CA ALA A 166 -27.66 -10.55 -0.22
C ALA A 166 -27.77 -9.56 0.94
N ASN A 167 -28.57 -8.50 0.79
CA ASN A 167 -28.61 -7.34 1.68
C ASN A 167 -30.06 -6.84 1.93
N ASP A 168 -31.03 -7.76 1.92
CA ASP A 168 -32.47 -7.49 2.07
C ASP A 168 -32.96 -6.33 1.19
N TRP A 169 -32.66 -6.41 -0.12
CA TRP A 169 -33.07 -5.42 -1.12
C TRP A 169 -32.54 -4.00 -0.89
N GLY A 170 -31.38 -3.86 -0.25
CA GLY A 170 -30.71 -2.59 0.00
C GLY A 170 -30.88 -2.04 1.42
N ALA A 171 -31.09 -2.91 2.41
CA ALA A 171 -31.06 -2.52 3.82
C ALA A 171 -29.64 -2.11 4.27
N THR A 172 -28.61 -2.64 3.60
CA THR A 172 -27.21 -2.21 3.68
C THR A 172 -26.70 -1.92 2.26
N PRO A 173 -25.51 -1.34 2.09
CA PRO A 173 -24.87 -1.27 0.77
C PRO A 173 -24.85 -2.63 0.07
N ASP A 174 -24.88 -2.61 -1.27
CA ASP A 174 -24.81 -3.79 -2.12
C ASP A 174 -23.47 -4.51 -1.97
N LEU A 175 -23.47 -5.82 -2.21
CA LEU A 175 -22.22 -6.57 -2.23
C LEU A 175 -21.47 -6.23 -3.51
N PRO A 176 -20.21 -5.77 -3.44
CA PRO A 176 -19.55 -5.10 -4.56
C PRO A 176 -19.16 -6.05 -5.70
N PHE A 177 -19.24 -5.52 -6.92
CA PHE A 177 -18.45 -6.02 -8.05
C PHE A 177 -17.11 -5.29 -8.14
N TYR A 178 -16.14 -5.96 -8.74
CA TYR A 178 -14.79 -5.49 -9.00
C TYR A 178 -14.47 -5.55 -10.50
N THR A 179 -13.59 -4.67 -10.98
CA THR A 179 -13.07 -4.71 -12.34
C THR A 179 -12.16 -5.93 -12.54
N THR A 180 -12.02 -6.33 -13.80
CA THR A 180 -11.08 -7.36 -14.25
C THR A 180 -10.08 -6.76 -15.24
N ASP A 181 -9.12 -7.55 -15.70
CA ASP A 181 -8.22 -7.19 -16.80
C ASP A 181 -8.95 -6.95 -18.13
N GLN A 182 -10.19 -7.43 -18.27
CA GLN A 182 -11.04 -7.22 -19.42
C GLN A 182 -12.06 -6.09 -19.19
N ALA A 183 -11.93 -5.02 -19.98
CA ALA A 183 -12.87 -3.90 -19.96
C ALA A 183 -14.33 -4.35 -20.19
N GLY A 184 -15.24 -3.88 -19.32
CA GLY A 184 -16.66 -4.23 -19.37
C GLY A 184 -17.01 -5.61 -18.77
N VAL A 185 -16.03 -6.34 -18.23
CA VAL A 185 -16.26 -7.56 -17.46
C VAL A 185 -15.95 -7.31 -16.00
N LEU A 186 -16.94 -7.59 -15.14
CA LEU A 186 -16.86 -7.39 -13.69
C LEU A 186 -16.98 -8.72 -12.95
N VAL A 187 -16.39 -8.81 -11.76
CA VAL A 187 -16.44 -10.00 -10.90
C VAL A 187 -16.87 -9.65 -9.48
N ALA A 188 -17.75 -10.46 -8.88
CA ALA A 188 -18.09 -10.36 -7.46
C ALA A 188 -17.80 -11.69 -6.76
N TYR A 189 -17.29 -11.60 -5.52
CA TYR A 189 -17.07 -12.74 -4.63
C TYR A 189 -17.96 -12.55 -3.40
N VAL A 190 -19.09 -13.28 -3.36
CA VAL A 190 -20.19 -12.99 -2.43
C VAL A 190 -20.62 -14.21 -1.65
N ASN A 191 -21.00 -13.99 -0.38
CA ASN A 191 -21.70 -14.97 0.44
C ASN A 191 -23.19 -14.64 0.42
N LEU A 192 -24.01 -15.60 0.00
CA LEU A 192 -25.46 -15.47 -0.13
C LEU A 192 -26.19 -16.45 0.78
N ILE A 193 -27.44 -16.13 1.14
CA ILE A 193 -28.41 -17.05 1.75
C ILE A 193 -29.44 -17.53 0.71
N ASP A 194 -30.35 -18.43 1.08
CA ASP A 194 -31.47 -18.83 0.20
C ASP A 194 -32.36 -17.61 -0.09
N GLY A 195 -32.61 -17.33 -1.37
CA GLY A 195 -33.46 -16.21 -1.75
C GLY A 195 -33.28 -15.81 -3.21
N GLU A 196 -33.32 -14.50 -3.44
CA GLU A 196 -33.24 -13.91 -4.77
C GLU A 196 -32.24 -12.75 -4.78
N ILE A 197 -31.63 -12.52 -5.95
CA ILE A 197 -30.73 -11.39 -6.22
C ILE A 197 -31.06 -10.67 -7.53
N LYS A 198 -30.50 -9.47 -7.69
CA LYS A 198 -30.34 -8.68 -8.91
C LYS A 198 -28.98 -7.99 -8.89
N PHE A 199 -28.60 -7.39 -10.01
CA PHE A 199 -27.43 -6.53 -10.12
C PHE A 199 -27.87 -5.11 -10.37
N ARG A 200 -27.28 -4.12 -9.69
CA ARG A 200 -27.63 -2.71 -9.92
C ARG A 200 -26.43 -1.80 -9.76
N GLU A 201 -26.52 -0.63 -10.37
CA GLU A 201 -25.49 0.40 -10.28
C GLU A 201 -25.82 1.43 -9.18
N ASN A 202 -24.78 1.96 -8.54
CA ASN A 202 -24.84 3.08 -7.59
C ASN A 202 -25.76 2.84 -6.37
N ASN A 203 -25.97 1.58 -5.97
CA ASN A 203 -26.95 1.21 -4.94
C ASN A 203 -28.37 1.72 -5.26
N ALA A 204 -28.69 1.95 -6.54
CA ALA A 204 -29.92 2.58 -7.00
C ALA A 204 -30.65 1.71 -8.03
N TRP A 205 -31.98 1.84 -8.09
CA TRP A 205 -32.81 1.05 -9.00
C TRP A 205 -32.88 1.62 -10.43
N ASP A 206 -32.19 2.74 -10.71
CA ASP A 206 -32.23 3.42 -12.01
C ASP A 206 -31.70 2.55 -13.15
N LEU A 207 -30.60 1.84 -12.91
CA LEU A 207 -30.03 0.85 -13.82
C LEU A 207 -29.81 -0.45 -13.06
N ASN A 208 -30.56 -1.49 -13.44
CA ASN A 208 -30.47 -2.81 -12.82
C ASN A 208 -30.73 -3.91 -13.84
N TYR A 209 -30.10 -5.05 -13.63
CA TYR A 209 -30.24 -6.25 -14.44
C TYR A 209 -30.82 -7.40 -13.62
N GLY A 210 -31.67 -8.18 -14.28
CA GLY A 210 -32.16 -9.49 -13.85
C GLY A 210 -31.97 -10.51 -14.97
N ASP A 211 -32.70 -11.62 -14.91
CA ASP A 211 -32.63 -12.70 -15.91
C ASP A 211 -34.05 -13.23 -16.20
N ASP A 212 -34.60 -12.84 -17.35
CA ASP A 212 -35.90 -13.32 -17.80
C ASP A 212 -35.78 -14.72 -18.42
N GLY A 213 -36.12 -15.73 -17.62
CA GLY A 213 -36.15 -17.12 -18.09
C GLY A 213 -34.99 -17.98 -17.61
N ALA A 214 -34.12 -17.42 -16.75
CA ALA A 214 -33.00 -18.12 -16.12
C ALA A 214 -32.03 -18.72 -17.16
N ASP A 215 -31.71 -17.95 -18.20
CA ASP A 215 -30.86 -18.38 -19.32
C ASP A 215 -29.44 -17.80 -19.28
N GLY A 216 -29.12 -17.02 -18.25
CA GLY A 216 -27.81 -16.41 -18.04
C GLY A 216 -27.59 -15.11 -18.83
N THR A 217 -28.64 -14.57 -19.47
CA THR A 217 -28.59 -13.25 -20.10
C THR A 217 -29.04 -12.17 -19.13
N LEU A 218 -28.50 -10.95 -19.30
CA LEU A 218 -28.81 -9.80 -18.47
C LEU A 218 -29.91 -8.97 -19.14
N ASP A 219 -31.09 -8.97 -18.54
CA ASP A 219 -32.23 -8.16 -18.98
C ASP A 219 -32.38 -6.91 -18.11
N GLU A 220 -32.34 -5.73 -18.72
CA GLU A 220 -32.54 -4.47 -18.00
C GLU A 220 -33.93 -4.45 -17.37
N GLY A 221 -33.97 -4.38 -16.03
CA GLY A 221 -35.22 -4.47 -15.27
C GLY A 221 -35.85 -5.88 -15.24
N GLY A 222 -35.16 -6.92 -15.70
CA GLY A 222 -35.64 -8.30 -15.78
C GLY A 222 -35.97 -8.96 -14.43
N ALA A 223 -36.42 -10.21 -14.47
CA ALA A 223 -36.82 -10.97 -13.30
C ALA A 223 -35.68 -11.19 -12.29
N ASN A 224 -36.04 -11.40 -11.03
CA ASN A 224 -35.08 -11.73 -9.98
C ASN A 224 -34.41 -13.08 -10.25
N ILE A 225 -33.13 -13.20 -9.90
CA ILE A 225 -32.36 -14.44 -10.03
C ILE A 225 -32.46 -15.21 -8.71
N ALA A 226 -33.03 -16.42 -8.75
CA ALA A 226 -33.11 -17.28 -7.56
C ALA A 226 -31.75 -17.92 -7.24
N VAL A 227 -31.37 -17.91 -5.97
CA VAL A 227 -30.09 -18.45 -5.47
C VAL A 227 -30.28 -19.25 -4.19
N THR A 228 -29.34 -20.16 -3.93
CA THR A 228 -29.25 -20.91 -2.67
C THR A 228 -28.09 -20.40 -1.82
N ALA A 229 -28.12 -20.68 -0.53
CA ALA A 229 -27.05 -20.30 0.38
C ALA A 229 -25.68 -20.86 -0.04
N GLY A 230 -24.65 -20.02 -0.03
CA GLY A 230 -23.30 -20.39 -0.42
C GLY A 230 -22.40 -19.21 -0.76
N SER A 231 -21.12 -19.51 -1.01
CA SER A 231 -20.12 -18.57 -1.51
C SER A 231 -19.99 -18.70 -3.03
N TYR A 232 -20.08 -17.59 -3.74
CA TYR A 232 -20.13 -17.56 -5.20
C TYR A 232 -19.14 -16.58 -5.81
N LYS A 233 -18.63 -16.96 -6.97
CA LYS A 233 -18.05 -16.04 -7.95
C LYS A 233 -19.11 -15.74 -8.99
N ILE A 234 -19.42 -14.47 -9.18
CA ILE A 234 -20.33 -13.97 -10.20
C ILE A 234 -19.51 -13.17 -11.19
N VAL A 235 -19.58 -13.52 -12.47
CA VAL A 235 -18.93 -12.74 -13.55
C VAL A 235 -20.01 -12.12 -14.40
N MET A 236 -19.98 -10.80 -14.54
CA MET A 236 -20.91 -10.01 -15.34
C MET A 236 -20.18 -9.46 -16.57
N ASP A 237 -20.61 -9.83 -17.77
CA ASP A 237 -20.10 -9.29 -19.03
C ASP A 237 -21.10 -8.28 -19.59
N LEU A 238 -20.79 -7.00 -19.41
CA LEU A 238 -21.63 -5.89 -19.88
C LEU A 238 -21.51 -5.65 -21.39
N ASN A 239 -20.50 -6.22 -22.05
CA ASN A 239 -20.36 -6.12 -23.50
C ASN A 239 -21.33 -7.07 -24.22
N ASN A 240 -21.52 -8.26 -23.66
CA ASN A 240 -22.40 -9.29 -24.21
C ASN A 240 -23.76 -9.37 -23.50
N LEU A 241 -23.94 -8.66 -22.39
CA LEU A 241 -25.11 -8.71 -21.51
C LEU A 241 -25.40 -10.15 -21.04
N THR A 242 -24.40 -10.77 -20.43
CA THR A 242 -24.50 -12.13 -19.85
C THR A 242 -23.86 -12.18 -18.48
N TYR A 243 -24.25 -13.15 -17.66
CA TYR A 243 -23.56 -13.46 -16.42
C TYR A 243 -23.35 -14.95 -16.22
N THR A 244 -22.35 -15.29 -15.42
CA THR A 244 -22.14 -16.65 -14.91
C THR A 244 -22.05 -16.61 -13.39
N MET A 245 -22.51 -17.67 -12.74
CA MET A 245 -22.41 -17.85 -11.31
C MET A 245 -21.95 -19.27 -11.00
N GLU A 246 -20.93 -19.40 -10.17
CA GLU A 246 -20.41 -20.68 -9.71
C GLU A 246 -20.02 -20.63 -8.25
N SER A 247 -20.06 -21.77 -7.55
CA SER A 247 -19.56 -21.86 -6.19
C SER A 247 -18.06 -21.56 -6.18
N PHE A 248 -17.66 -20.61 -5.34
CA PHE A 248 -16.28 -20.14 -5.26
C PHE A 248 -15.93 -19.67 -3.86
N THR A 249 -14.93 -20.30 -3.26
CA THR A 249 -14.32 -19.85 -2.01
C THR A 249 -12.90 -20.36 -1.90
N TRP A 250 -11.98 -19.51 -1.49
CA TRP A 250 -10.68 -19.93 -0.99
C TRP A 250 -10.71 -19.96 0.52
N GLY A 251 -10.04 -20.93 1.14
CA GLY A 251 -9.91 -20.96 2.58
C GLY A 251 -8.72 -21.76 3.08
N LEU A 252 -8.51 -21.67 4.39
CA LEU A 252 -7.46 -22.38 5.12
C LEU A 252 -8.05 -23.63 5.78
N VAL A 253 -7.33 -24.75 5.65
CA VAL A 253 -7.68 -26.04 6.25
C VAL A 253 -6.46 -26.67 6.91
N GLY A 254 -6.64 -27.30 8.07
CA GLY A 254 -5.53 -27.95 8.79
C GLY A 254 -5.75 -28.02 10.29
N ASP A 255 -4.94 -28.80 11.00
CA ASP A 255 -5.02 -28.90 12.47
C ASP A 255 -4.58 -27.61 13.19
N ALA A 256 -3.85 -26.72 12.51
CA ALA A 256 -3.62 -25.35 12.98
C ALA A 256 -4.85 -24.43 12.86
N THR A 257 -5.83 -24.79 12.02
CA THR A 257 -7.00 -23.95 11.74
C THR A 257 -8.18 -24.27 12.68
N PRO A 258 -9.15 -23.35 12.87
CA PRO A 258 -10.26 -23.54 13.83
C PRO A 258 -11.08 -24.82 13.63
N ASN A 259 -11.17 -25.32 12.39
CA ASN A 259 -12.06 -26.42 12.02
C ASN A 259 -11.32 -27.73 11.67
N GLY A 260 -9.99 -27.78 11.75
CA GLY A 260 -9.21 -28.99 11.46
C GLY A 260 -9.20 -29.38 9.97
N TRP A 261 -8.77 -30.61 9.68
CA TRP A 261 -8.70 -31.16 8.31
C TRP A 261 -10.07 -31.55 7.71
N ASP A 262 -11.05 -31.86 8.56
CA ASP A 262 -12.35 -32.41 8.17
C ASP A 262 -13.49 -31.38 8.22
N GLY A 263 -13.22 -30.18 8.76
CA GLY A 263 -14.22 -29.12 8.87
C GLY A 263 -14.25 -28.20 7.65
N PRO A 264 -15.22 -27.26 7.62
CA PRO A 264 -15.22 -26.20 6.62
C PRO A 264 -13.97 -25.32 6.78
N ASP A 265 -13.46 -24.82 5.67
CA ASP A 265 -12.27 -23.97 5.63
C ASP A 265 -12.53 -22.65 6.39
N ALA A 266 -11.49 -22.11 7.01
CA ALA A 266 -11.49 -20.71 7.42
C ALA A 266 -11.39 -19.85 6.14
N GLN A 267 -12.50 -19.21 5.75
CA GLN A 267 -12.64 -18.52 4.48
C GLN A 267 -11.70 -17.31 4.36
N LEU A 268 -11.11 -17.15 3.18
CA LEU A 268 -10.41 -15.94 2.75
C LEU A 268 -11.38 -14.99 2.05
N THR A 269 -11.13 -13.70 2.22
CA THR A 269 -11.86 -12.61 1.58
C THR A 269 -11.00 -11.97 0.50
N TYR A 270 -11.60 -11.65 -0.64
CA TYR A 270 -10.90 -10.94 -1.72
C TYR A 270 -10.62 -9.48 -1.34
N ASP A 271 -9.39 -9.05 -1.58
CA ASP A 271 -8.92 -7.68 -1.42
C ASP A 271 -8.72 -7.03 -2.81
N PRO A 272 -9.63 -6.12 -3.22
CA PRO A 272 -9.54 -5.46 -4.52
C PRO A 272 -8.41 -4.44 -4.61
N TYR A 273 -7.79 -4.08 -3.48
CA TYR A 273 -6.73 -3.08 -3.44
C TYR A 273 -5.33 -3.67 -3.64
N SER A 274 -5.24 -5.00 -3.68
CA SER A 274 -4.00 -5.71 -4.01
C SER A 274 -4.19 -6.93 -4.92
N ASP A 275 -5.43 -7.19 -5.38
CA ASP A 275 -5.82 -8.37 -6.19
C ASP A 275 -5.39 -9.70 -5.52
N GLN A 276 -5.69 -9.81 -4.23
CA GLN A 276 -5.24 -10.91 -3.37
C GLN A 276 -6.36 -11.43 -2.47
N TRP A 277 -6.11 -12.57 -1.83
CA TRP A 277 -7.02 -13.18 -0.86
C TRP A 277 -6.45 -13.08 0.54
N ARG A 278 -7.25 -12.60 1.49
CA ARG A 278 -6.81 -12.29 2.86
C ARG A 278 -7.70 -12.92 3.92
N ALA A 279 -7.12 -13.30 5.05
CA ALA A 279 -7.85 -13.62 6.27
C ALA A 279 -7.10 -13.08 7.48
N ILE A 280 -7.87 -12.65 8.48
CA ILE A 280 -7.35 -12.44 9.83
C ILE A 280 -7.85 -13.62 10.66
N VAL A 281 -6.94 -14.46 11.13
CA VAL A 281 -7.29 -15.74 11.76
C VAL A 281 -6.37 -16.05 12.94
N GLU A 282 -6.96 -16.53 14.03
CA GLU A 282 -6.23 -17.14 15.13
C GLU A 282 -5.93 -18.60 14.77
N LEU A 283 -4.63 -18.96 14.76
CA LEU A 283 -4.14 -20.30 14.45
C LEU A 283 -3.45 -20.90 15.68
N THR A 284 -3.42 -22.24 15.75
CA THR A 284 -2.67 -22.99 16.76
C THR A 284 -1.41 -23.62 16.18
N ASP A 285 -0.52 -24.12 17.04
CA ASP A 285 0.60 -24.95 16.59
C ASP A 285 0.08 -26.14 15.78
N GLY A 286 0.59 -26.34 14.56
CA GLY A 286 0.13 -27.40 13.67
C GLY A 286 0.52 -27.17 12.23
N GLU A 287 -0.32 -27.66 11.33
CA GLU A 287 -0.16 -27.60 9.89
C GLU A 287 -1.43 -27.06 9.22
N MET A 288 -1.27 -26.43 8.06
CA MET A 288 -2.37 -25.96 7.22
C MET A 288 -2.10 -26.08 5.72
N LYS A 289 -3.15 -25.86 4.92
CA LYS A 289 -3.15 -25.72 3.47
C LYS A 289 -4.18 -24.70 3.02
N PHE A 290 -4.03 -24.20 1.80
CA PHE A 290 -5.08 -23.48 1.09
C PHE A 290 -5.93 -24.45 0.27
N ARG A 291 -7.24 -24.28 0.28
CA ARG A 291 -8.16 -25.20 -0.42
C ARG A 291 -9.25 -24.40 -1.13
N LEU A 292 -9.54 -24.79 -2.37
CA LEU A 292 -10.62 -24.20 -3.17
C LEU A 292 -11.91 -24.96 -2.88
N ASN A 293 -13.00 -24.22 -2.68
CA ASN A 293 -14.37 -24.74 -2.60
C ASN A 293 -14.59 -25.78 -1.49
N ASN A 294 -13.82 -25.74 -0.40
CA ASN A 294 -13.83 -26.77 0.64
C ASN A 294 -13.60 -28.19 0.08
N ASP A 295 -12.94 -28.31 -1.08
CA ASP A 295 -12.75 -29.56 -1.80
C ASP A 295 -11.27 -29.80 -2.11
N TRP A 296 -10.86 -31.07 -2.00
CA TRP A 296 -9.46 -31.44 -2.20
C TRP A 296 -8.98 -31.41 -3.65
N GLY A 297 -9.87 -31.14 -4.62
CA GLY A 297 -9.54 -31.08 -6.04
C GLY A 297 -8.42 -30.07 -6.35
N THR A 298 -8.55 -28.84 -5.86
CA THR A 298 -7.49 -27.81 -5.97
C THR A 298 -7.11 -27.34 -4.57
N ASN A 299 -5.86 -27.59 -4.19
CA ASN A 299 -5.32 -27.18 -2.90
C ASN A 299 -3.84 -26.84 -3.05
N TYR A 300 -3.37 -25.88 -2.27
CA TYR A 300 -1.98 -25.44 -2.29
C TYR A 300 -1.30 -25.69 -0.94
N GLY A 301 -0.04 -26.10 -1.02
CA GLY A 301 0.89 -26.21 0.09
C GLY A 301 2.18 -25.45 -0.23
N ASP A 302 3.24 -25.69 0.54
CA ASP A 302 4.56 -25.07 0.35
C ASP A 302 5.67 -26.12 0.47
N ASP A 303 6.24 -26.50 -0.67
CA ASP A 303 7.37 -27.42 -0.78
C ASP A 303 8.70 -26.70 -0.53
N GLY A 304 9.09 -26.59 0.74
CA GLY A 304 10.40 -26.04 1.11
C GLY A 304 10.34 -24.86 2.06
N ALA A 305 9.14 -24.42 2.42
CA ALA A 305 8.87 -23.30 3.32
C ALA A 305 9.49 -21.99 2.82
N ASP A 306 9.38 -21.73 1.51
CA ASP A 306 9.95 -20.55 0.86
C ASP A 306 8.90 -19.49 0.48
N GLY A 307 7.63 -19.74 0.80
CA GLY A 307 6.52 -18.82 0.55
C GLY A 307 5.91 -18.94 -0.84
N THR A 308 6.33 -19.91 -1.67
CA THR A 308 5.64 -20.23 -2.93
C THR A 308 4.60 -21.32 -2.72
N LEU A 309 3.55 -21.27 -3.55
CA LEU A 309 2.40 -22.18 -3.48
C LEU A 309 2.51 -23.26 -4.57
N GLU A 310 2.61 -24.52 -4.16
CA GLU A 310 2.57 -25.66 -5.08
C GLU A 310 1.23 -26.39 -5.00
N ASN A 311 0.64 -26.66 -6.17
CA ASN A 311 -0.60 -27.42 -6.25
C ASN A 311 -0.37 -28.84 -5.71
N GLY A 312 -1.04 -29.17 -4.61
CA GLY A 312 -0.85 -30.42 -3.89
C GLY A 312 0.46 -30.52 -3.12
N GLY A 313 1.18 -29.41 -2.88
CA GLY A 313 2.45 -29.35 -2.15
C GLY A 313 2.36 -29.77 -0.68
N ALA A 314 3.47 -29.77 0.04
CA ALA A 314 3.54 -30.14 1.45
C ALA A 314 2.69 -29.22 2.34
N ASN A 315 2.29 -29.72 3.51
CA ASN A 315 1.57 -28.89 4.49
C ASN A 315 2.45 -27.75 4.98
N ILE A 316 1.84 -26.58 5.21
CA ILE A 316 2.49 -25.40 5.75
C ILE A 316 2.50 -25.50 7.27
N ALA A 317 3.68 -25.49 7.89
CA ALA A 317 3.80 -25.50 9.35
C ALA A 317 3.43 -24.13 9.94
N VAL A 318 2.69 -24.14 11.04
CA VAL A 318 2.16 -22.94 11.70
C VAL A 318 2.51 -22.97 13.18
N SER A 319 2.88 -21.81 13.72
CA SER A 319 2.98 -21.58 15.16
C SER A 319 1.71 -20.89 15.67
N ALA A 320 1.35 -21.09 16.92
CA ALA A 320 0.19 -20.45 17.50
C ALA A 320 0.32 -18.91 17.50
N GLY A 321 -0.73 -18.23 17.03
CA GLY A 321 -0.74 -16.78 16.92
C GLY A 321 -1.94 -16.27 16.13
N ILE A 322 -2.09 -14.95 16.07
CA ILE A 322 -3.07 -14.29 15.21
C ILE A 322 -2.33 -13.83 13.96
N TYR A 323 -2.81 -14.21 12.79
CA TYR A 323 -2.15 -13.92 11.52
C TYR A 323 -3.05 -13.15 10.58
N ILE A 324 -2.47 -12.18 9.89
CA ILE A 324 -2.92 -11.75 8.57
C ILE A 324 -2.31 -12.71 7.56
N VAL A 325 -3.14 -13.58 7.01
CA VAL A 325 -2.78 -14.48 5.93
C VAL A 325 -3.10 -13.81 4.61
N THR A 326 -2.13 -13.75 3.71
CA THR A 326 -2.31 -13.19 2.36
C THR A 326 -1.89 -14.22 1.34
N ALA A 327 -2.72 -14.49 0.34
CA ALA A 327 -2.44 -15.41 -0.75
C ALA A 327 -2.69 -14.75 -2.10
N ASN A 328 -1.71 -14.88 -3.00
CA ASN A 328 -1.87 -14.57 -4.42
C ASN A 328 -1.85 -15.88 -5.20
N PHE A 329 -3.01 -16.28 -5.72
CA PHE A 329 -3.14 -17.53 -6.48
C PHE A 329 -2.76 -17.42 -7.96
N GLU A 330 -2.54 -16.20 -8.47
CA GLU A 330 -1.99 -15.98 -9.82
C GLU A 330 -0.45 -16.03 -9.78
N ASP A 331 0.17 -15.34 -8.82
CA ASP A 331 1.62 -15.37 -8.60
C ASP A 331 2.09 -16.64 -7.87
N LEU A 332 1.15 -17.41 -7.31
CA LEU A 332 1.40 -18.59 -6.50
C LEU A 332 2.34 -18.30 -5.31
N THR A 333 1.98 -17.30 -4.51
CA THR A 333 2.73 -16.91 -3.30
C THR A 333 1.79 -16.68 -2.13
N TYR A 334 2.33 -16.77 -0.91
CA TYR A 334 1.60 -16.39 0.29
C TYR A 334 2.51 -15.77 1.35
N THR A 335 1.90 -15.05 2.30
CA THR A 335 2.57 -14.52 3.48
C THR A 335 1.73 -14.74 4.74
N MET A 336 2.43 -14.82 5.87
CA MET A 336 1.86 -14.94 7.22
C MET A 336 2.45 -13.83 8.08
N GLU A 337 1.68 -12.77 8.31
CA GLU A 337 2.09 -11.67 9.19
C GLU A 337 1.43 -11.87 10.57
N GLU A 338 2.23 -12.12 11.60
CA GLU A 338 1.73 -12.22 12.97
C GLU A 338 1.35 -10.84 13.51
N ILE A 339 0.14 -10.72 14.04
CA ILE A 339 -0.38 -9.50 14.69
C ILE A 339 -0.75 -9.79 16.14
N GLN A 340 -0.77 -8.74 16.97
CA GLN A 340 -1.09 -8.90 18.39
C GLN A 340 -2.57 -8.72 18.71
N TYR A 341 -3.28 -7.91 17.92
CA TYR A 341 -4.61 -7.44 18.24
C TYR A 341 -5.57 -7.58 17.06
N ILE A 342 -6.71 -8.21 17.32
CA ILE A 342 -7.93 -8.05 16.54
C ILE A 342 -8.87 -7.16 17.32
N TRP A 343 -9.45 -6.16 16.67
CA TRP A 343 -10.29 -5.17 17.35
C TRP A 343 -11.77 -5.50 17.19
N GLY A 344 -12.56 -5.32 18.24
CA GLY A 344 -14.00 -5.56 18.22
C GLY A 344 -14.78 -4.44 18.91
N ALA A 345 -15.99 -4.16 18.42
CA ALA A 345 -16.94 -3.28 19.11
C ALA A 345 -17.79 -4.08 20.11
N VAL A 346 -17.91 -3.57 21.34
CA VAL A 346 -18.60 -4.24 22.44
C VAL A 346 -19.40 -3.24 23.27
N GLY A 347 -20.55 -3.64 23.80
CA GLY A 347 -21.34 -2.83 24.73
C GLY A 347 -22.85 -2.96 24.56
N SER A 348 -23.61 -2.26 25.40
CA SER A 348 -25.08 -2.33 25.40
C SER A 348 -25.74 -1.85 24.11
N ALA A 349 -25.04 -1.02 23.32
CA ALA A 349 -25.47 -0.63 21.98
C ALA A 349 -25.23 -1.71 20.91
N THR A 350 -24.32 -2.65 21.15
CA THR A 350 -23.91 -3.66 20.16
C THR A 350 -24.76 -4.93 20.26
N PRO A 351 -24.88 -5.75 19.18
CA PRO A 351 -25.71 -6.96 19.16
C PRO A 351 -25.47 -7.96 20.30
N ASN A 352 -24.22 -8.05 20.80
CA ASN A 352 -23.81 -9.06 21.77
C ASN A 352 -23.59 -8.48 23.19
N GLY A 353 -23.92 -7.21 23.43
CA GLY A 353 -23.80 -6.60 24.75
C GLY A 353 -22.35 -6.48 25.24
N TRP A 354 -22.17 -6.47 26.56
CA TRP A 354 -20.85 -6.38 27.22
C TRP A 354 -20.13 -7.72 27.38
N ASP A 355 -20.82 -8.83 27.12
CA ASP A 355 -20.31 -10.19 27.33
C ASP A 355 -19.65 -10.77 26.06
N GLY A 356 -19.88 -10.14 24.90
CA GLY A 356 -19.34 -10.58 23.62
C GLY A 356 -20.00 -11.86 23.06
N PRO A 357 -19.42 -12.47 22.02
CA PRO A 357 -18.22 -12.01 21.33
C PRO A 357 -18.39 -10.62 20.71
N ASP A 358 -17.31 -9.86 20.63
CA ASP A 358 -17.34 -8.52 20.07
C ASP A 358 -17.77 -8.54 18.59
N VAL A 359 -18.34 -7.44 18.10
CA VAL A 359 -18.54 -7.24 16.66
C VAL A 359 -17.17 -6.96 16.06
N GLN A 360 -16.58 -7.96 15.41
CA GLN A 360 -15.20 -7.95 14.93
C GLN A 360 -15.00 -6.96 13.78
N PHE A 361 -14.09 -5.99 13.95
CA PHE A 361 -13.65 -5.12 12.87
C PHE A 361 -12.85 -5.91 11.83
N THR A 362 -12.89 -5.47 10.58
CA THR A 362 -11.95 -5.90 9.53
C THR A 362 -10.89 -4.83 9.30
N ARG A 363 -9.71 -5.20 8.82
CA ARG A 363 -8.69 -4.21 8.43
C ARG A 363 -9.14 -3.49 7.15
N ASP A 364 -8.88 -2.20 7.07
CA ASP A 364 -9.06 -1.43 5.86
C ASP A 364 -7.85 -1.63 4.94
N TRP A 365 -8.01 -2.53 3.97
CA TRP A 365 -6.97 -2.83 2.96
C TRP A 365 -6.81 -1.71 1.94
N SER A 366 -7.67 -0.69 1.99
CA SER A 366 -7.52 0.50 1.16
C SER A 366 -6.32 1.37 1.57
N THR A 367 -5.66 1.06 2.68
CA THR A 367 -4.48 1.78 3.16
C THR A 367 -3.45 0.80 3.73
N ASN A 368 -2.19 1.23 3.76
CA ASN A 368 -1.13 0.52 4.48
C ASN A 368 -1.16 0.81 5.99
N ASP A 369 -1.95 1.81 6.39
CA ASP A 369 -2.11 2.23 7.78
C ASP A 369 -2.83 1.17 8.64
N GLU A 370 -2.68 1.27 9.96
CA GLU A 370 -3.41 0.44 10.91
C GLU A 370 -4.82 1.00 11.14
N VAL A 371 -5.65 0.88 10.11
CA VAL A 371 -7.06 1.28 10.10
C VAL A 371 -7.98 0.07 10.08
N TRP A 372 -9.02 0.11 10.90
CA TRP A 372 -9.98 -0.96 11.10
C TRP A 372 -11.40 -0.43 10.90
N ILE A 373 -12.24 -1.19 10.21
CA ILE A 373 -13.57 -0.76 9.78
C ILE A 373 -14.66 -1.77 10.18
N LEU A 374 -15.84 -1.23 10.49
CA LEU A 374 -17.10 -1.95 10.58
C LEU A 374 -18.11 -1.22 9.69
N ASN A 375 -18.51 -1.86 8.60
CA ASN A 375 -19.48 -1.27 7.69
C ASN A 375 -20.88 -1.83 7.95
N GLY A 376 -21.87 -0.95 8.06
CA GLY A 376 -23.27 -1.33 8.23
C GLY A 376 -23.60 -2.00 9.56
N VAL A 377 -22.88 -1.70 10.64
CA VAL A 377 -23.18 -2.27 11.96
C VAL A 377 -24.46 -1.64 12.52
N THR A 378 -25.44 -2.46 12.88
CA THR A 378 -26.65 -1.98 13.58
C THR A 378 -26.37 -1.83 15.07
N LEU A 379 -26.50 -0.60 15.56
CA LEU A 379 -26.47 -0.27 16.98
C LEU A 379 -27.89 0.05 17.48
N VAL A 380 -28.10 -0.15 18.78
CA VAL A 380 -29.29 0.31 19.52
C VAL A 380 -28.92 1.46 20.46
N ASP A 381 -29.92 2.15 21.03
CA ASP A 381 -29.69 3.15 22.06
C ASP A 381 -28.92 2.53 23.24
N GLY A 382 -27.72 3.03 23.53
CA GLY A 382 -26.84 2.46 24.53
C GLY A 382 -25.44 3.04 24.50
N GLU A 383 -24.49 2.24 24.98
CA GLU A 383 -23.08 2.60 25.06
C GLU A 383 -22.20 1.47 24.50
N TRP A 384 -21.03 1.80 23.99
CA TRP A 384 -20.08 0.85 23.43
C TRP A 384 -18.61 1.28 23.63
N LYS A 385 -17.69 0.34 23.36
CA LYS A 385 -16.24 0.48 23.42
C LYS A 385 -15.59 -0.34 22.30
N ILE A 386 -14.31 -0.07 22.05
CA ILE A 386 -13.44 -0.91 21.21
C ILE A 386 -12.56 -1.76 22.12
N ARG A 387 -12.36 -3.04 21.81
CA ARG A 387 -11.59 -3.96 22.64
C ARG A 387 -10.73 -4.89 21.80
N ALA A 388 -9.52 -5.18 22.29
CA ALA A 388 -8.62 -6.12 21.64
C ALA A 388 -8.97 -7.57 22.00
N ASN A 389 -8.87 -8.48 21.04
CA ASN A 389 -8.89 -9.93 21.21
C ASN A 389 -10.09 -10.46 22.01
N ASN A 390 -11.23 -9.77 21.95
CA ASN A 390 -12.42 -10.11 22.73
C ASN A 390 -12.14 -10.18 24.26
N ASP A 391 -11.14 -9.44 24.76
CA ASP A 391 -10.65 -9.45 26.14
C ASP A 391 -10.47 -8.04 26.71
N TRP A 392 -10.81 -7.84 27.99
CA TRP A 392 -10.78 -6.53 28.64
C TRP A 392 -9.39 -5.96 28.92
N GLY A 393 -8.31 -6.72 28.69
CA GLY A 393 -6.93 -6.30 28.94
C GLY A 393 -6.52 -5.02 28.22
N LEU A 394 -6.97 -4.82 26.97
CA LEU A 394 -6.77 -3.60 26.21
C LEU A 394 -8.08 -3.17 25.56
N ASN A 395 -8.59 -2.02 25.97
CA ASN A 395 -9.87 -1.50 25.48
C ASN A 395 -9.85 0.03 25.44
N PHE A 396 -10.59 0.59 24.51
CA PHE A 396 -10.63 2.02 24.21
C PHE A 396 -12.05 2.55 24.39
N GLY A 397 -12.13 3.72 24.99
CA GLY A 397 -13.31 4.57 25.07
C GLY A 397 -12.93 6.01 24.72
N ASP A 398 -13.84 6.96 24.88
CA ASP A 398 -13.62 8.37 24.53
C ASP A 398 -14.07 9.28 25.67
N THR A 399 -13.09 9.76 26.43
CA THR A 399 -13.30 10.61 27.60
C THR A 399 -13.36 12.07 27.20
N GLY A 400 -14.56 12.54 26.87
CA GLY A 400 -14.77 13.91 26.42
C GLY A 400 -15.52 14.00 25.10
N LEU A 401 -15.68 12.86 24.41
CA LEU A 401 -16.39 12.74 23.14
C LEU A 401 -15.75 13.62 22.06
N ASP A 402 -14.43 13.63 22.00
CA ASP A 402 -13.65 14.42 21.04
C ASP A 402 -13.13 13.60 19.85
N GLY A 403 -13.43 12.31 19.81
CA GLY A 403 -13.04 11.39 18.74
C GLY A 403 -11.63 10.81 18.91
N VAL A 404 -10.89 11.22 19.95
CA VAL A 404 -9.62 10.63 20.35
C VAL A 404 -9.90 9.61 21.45
N MET A 405 -9.39 8.41 21.29
CA MET A 405 -9.65 7.32 22.23
C MET A 405 -8.56 7.20 23.28
N GLU A 406 -8.96 6.89 24.51
CA GLU A 406 -8.03 6.52 25.58
C GLU A 406 -8.18 5.07 25.99
N ASN A 407 -7.04 4.44 26.32
CA ASN A 407 -7.04 3.14 26.95
C ASN A 407 -7.79 3.21 28.30
N GLY A 408 -8.89 2.47 28.40
CA GLY A 408 -9.77 2.49 29.56
C GLY A 408 -10.67 3.73 29.65
N GLY A 409 -10.80 4.53 28.59
CA GLY A 409 -11.66 5.74 28.55
C GLY A 409 -13.15 5.47 28.78
N ASP A 410 -13.94 6.53 28.90
CA ASP A 410 -15.40 6.44 29.11
C ASP A 410 -16.12 5.74 27.94
N ASN A 411 -17.28 5.13 28.20
CA ASN A 411 -18.03 4.47 27.14
C ASN A 411 -18.55 5.50 26.10
N ILE A 412 -18.57 5.10 24.84
CA ILE A 412 -19.07 5.93 23.74
C ILE A 412 -20.58 5.73 23.63
N PRO A 413 -21.41 6.78 23.71
CA PRO A 413 -22.85 6.66 23.52
C PRO A 413 -23.20 6.41 22.06
N ALA A 414 -24.22 5.59 21.80
CA ALA A 414 -24.81 5.40 20.48
C ALA A 414 -26.33 5.53 20.53
N THR A 415 -26.90 6.01 19.44
CA THR A 415 -28.34 5.95 19.18
C THR A 415 -28.66 4.80 18.24
N ALA A 416 -29.91 4.34 18.23
CA ALA A 416 -30.32 3.29 17.31
C ALA A 416 -30.15 3.71 15.84
N GLY A 417 -29.42 2.90 15.07
CA GLY A 417 -29.08 3.20 13.68
C GLY A 417 -28.17 2.14 13.08
N THR A 418 -27.90 2.28 11.79
CA THR A 418 -26.90 1.49 11.07
C THR A 418 -25.75 2.41 10.75
N TYR A 419 -24.54 2.07 11.20
CA TYR A 419 -23.37 2.93 11.15
C TYR A 419 -22.23 2.29 10.37
N ASN A 420 -21.40 3.15 9.77
CA ASN A 420 -20.03 2.80 9.44
C ASN A 420 -19.10 3.35 10.54
N ILE A 421 -18.21 2.52 11.05
CA ILE A 421 -17.25 2.89 12.09
C ILE A 421 -15.85 2.65 11.56
N SER A 422 -14.99 3.65 11.66
CA SER A 422 -13.55 3.53 11.38
C SER A 422 -12.74 3.81 12.63
N VAL A 423 -11.68 3.04 12.84
CA VAL A 423 -10.76 3.16 13.97
C VAL A 423 -9.34 3.21 13.41
N SER A 424 -8.58 4.24 13.79
CA SER A 424 -7.21 4.45 13.34
C SER A 424 -6.22 4.40 14.49
N PHE A 425 -5.21 3.53 14.35
CA PHE A 425 -4.06 3.40 15.25
C PHE A 425 -2.77 3.97 14.64
N VAL A 426 -2.87 4.75 13.54
CA VAL A 426 -1.72 5.40 12.88
C VAL A 426 -0.89 6.22 13.87
N ASN A 427 -1.56 6.92 14.79
CA ASN A 427 -0.93 7.51 15.96
C ASN A 427 -1.28 6.68 17.21
N PRO A 428 -0.41 5.77 17.66
CA PRO A 428 -0.72 4.88 18.78
C PRO A 428 -0.83 5.62 20.12
N ASP A 429 -0.30 6.84 20.23
CA ASP A 429 -0.41 7.68 21.44
C ASP A 429 -1.73 8.47 21.50
N ALA A 430 -2.44 8.57 20.37
CA ALA A 430 -3.73 9.26 20.27
C ALA A 430 -4.57 8.61 19.15
N PRO A 431 -5.00 7.34 19.33
CA PRO A 431 -5.79 6.65 18.33
C PRO A 431 -7.16 7.31 18.22
N THR A 432 -7.77 7.26 17.04
CA THR A 432 -9.03 7.98 16.76
C THR A 432 -10.10 7.05 16.22
N TYR A 433 -11.36 7.47 16.30
CA TYR A 433 -12.46 6.79 15.61
C TYR A 433 -13.42 7.78 14.94
N THR A 434 -14.13 7.31 13.93
CA THR A 434 -15.29 7.97 13.35
C THR A 434 -16.48 7.03 13.39
N ILE A 435 -17.69 7.60 13.48
CA ILE A 435 -18.96 6.89 13.42
C ILE A 435 -19.91 7.73 12.58
N GLU A 436 -20.38 7.16 11.47
CA GLU A 436 -21.18 7.85 10.44
C GLU A 436 -22.51 7.14 10.16
#